data_AF-A0A2G9TAT7-F1
#
_entry.id   AF-A0A2G9TAT7-F1
#
_cell.length_a   1.000
_cell.length_b   1.000
_cell.length_c   1.000
_cell.angle_alpha   90.00
_cell.angle_beta   90.00
_cell.angle_gamma   90.00
#
_symmetry.space_group_name_H-M   'P 1'
#
loop_
_entity.id
_entity.type
_entity.pdbx_description
1 polymer ?
#
loop_
_entity_poly.entity_id
_entity_poly.type
_entity_poly.pdbx_seq_one_letter_code
_entity_poly.pdbx_strand_id
1 'polypeptide(L)'
;MVPKDVLYTETLGSPFIGYYDLLMINKHYNCTDICKNKPSSCKNHGFPNPRDCNRCICPSGYGGPLCDRRPDGCGSELVATDKWQQFKDQLGEASDSPREDFMKCNYWIKAPAGKKVQVKLVSFSKGVATDGCIYAGVEIKTHPDQRLTGYRQVFKE
;
A
#
# COMPACT_ATOMS: atom_id res chain seq x y z
N MET A 1 -11.46 -9.16 17.86
CA MET A 1 -10.06 -9.59 17.62
C MET A 1 -9.15 -8.45 18.03
N VAL A 2 -8.08 -8.68 18.79
CA VAL A 2 -7.13 -7.63 19.20
C VAL A 2 -5.77 -7.95 18.57
N PRO A 3 -5.15 -7.03 17.82
CA PRO A 3 -3.86 -7.30 17.20
C PRO A 3 -2.73 -7.31 18.25
N LYS A 4 -1.69 -8.10 18.00
CA LYS A 4 -0.49 -8.12 18.85
C LYS A 4 0.23 -6.76 18.88
N ASP A 5 0.26 -6.09 17.75
CA ASP A 5 0.74 -4.70 17.63
C ASP A 5 -0.48 -3.80 17.45
N VAL A 6 -0.68 -2.92 18.43
CA VAL A 6 -1.85 -2.04 18.53
C VAL A 6 -1.99 -1.08 17.35
N LEU A 7 -0.91 -0.80 16.62
CA LEU A 7 -0.94 0.04 15.42
C LEU A 7 -1.71 -0.61 14.25
N TYR A 8 -2.02 -1.90 14.34
CA TYR A 8 -2.85 -2.62 13.37
C TYR A 8 -4.35 -2.60 13.69
N THR A 9 -4.79 -1.93 14.76
CA THR A 9 -6.20 -1.94 15.18
C THR A 9 -7.13 -1.53 14.03
N GLU A 10 -6.79 -0.46 13.30
CA GLU A 10 -7.57 0.05 12.17
C GLU A 10 -7.31 -0.72 10.85
N THR A 11 -6.30 -1.59 10.82
CA THR A 11 -6.02 -2.45 9.67
C THR A 11 -6.89 -3.70 9.66
N LEU A 12 -7.32 -4.18 10.83
CA LEU A 12 -8.20 -5.35 10.95
C LEU A 12 -9.58 -5.08 10.35
N GLY A 13 -10.20 -6.10 9.76
CA GLY A 13 -11.55 -6.00 9.18
C GLY A 13 -11.63 -5.21 7.87
N SER A 14 -10.49 -4.85 7.29
CA SER A 14 -10.43 -3.99 6.13
C SER A 14 -10.73 -4.73 4.82
N PRO A 15 -11.41 -4.09 3.84
CA PRO A 15 -11.83 -4.74 2.59
C PRO A 15 -10.70 -4.91 1.58
N PHE A 16 -9.49 -4.41 1.88
CA PHE A 16 -8.35 -4.53 0.98
C PHE A 16 -7.70 -5.91 1.09
N ILE A 17 -7.62 -6.61 -0.05
CA ILE A 17 -6.85 -7.84 -0.19
C ILE A 17 -5.37 -7.55 0.06
N GLY A 18 -4.75 -8.29 0.99
CA GLY A 18 -3.32 -8.21 1.26
C GLY A 18 -2.50 -8.85 0.15
N TYR A 19 -1.28 -8.36 -0.07
CA TYR A 19 -0.41 -8.95 -1.08
C TYR A 19 -0.07 -10.42 -0.77
N TYR A 20 0.08 -10.74 0.53
CA TYR A 20 0.29 -12.11 0.96
C TYR A 20 -0.90 -13.02 0.67
N ASP A 21 -2.13 -12.52 0.73
CA ASP A 21 -3.32 -13.30 0.37
C ASP A 21 -3.28 -13.68 -1.11
N LEU A 22 -2.99 -12.70 -1.98
CA LEU A 22 -2.80 -12.92 -3.41
C LEU A 22 -1.67 -13.94 -3.69
N LEU A 23 -0.53 -13.78 -3.02
CA LEU A 23 0.62 -14.68 -3.16
C LEU A 23 0.29 -16.09 -2.67
N MET A 24 -0.38 -16.22 -1.52
CA MET A 24 -0.77 -17.50 -0.93
C MET A 24 -1.71 -18.26 -1.86
N ILE A 25 -2.75 -17.61 -2.39
CA ILE A 25 -3.68 -18.25 -3.33
C ILE A 25 -2.95 -18.67 -4.62
N ASN A 26 -2.11 -17.80 -5.18
CA ASN A 26 -1.36 -18.14 -6.39
C ASN A 26 -0.40 -19.32 -6.18
N LYS A 27 0.22 -19.42 -4.99
CA LYS A 27 1.04 -20.58 -4.63
C LYS A 27 0.20 -21.83 -4.41
N HIS A 28 -0.93 -21.72 -3.71
CA HIS A 28 -1.81 -22.84 -3.39
C HIS A 28 -2.29 -23.56 -4.65
N TYR A 29 -2.60 -22.80 -5.71
CA TYR A 29 -3.03 -23.33 -7.00
C TYR A 29 -1.89 -23.47 -8.02
N ASN A 30 -0.62 -23.45 -7.58
CA ASN A 30 0.58 -23.58 -8.44
C ASN A 30 0.63 -22.61 -9.62
N CYS A 31 -0.01 -21.44 -9.52
CA CYS A 31 0.00 -20.42 -10.57
C CYS A 31 1.40 -19.83 -10.75
N THR A 32 2.19 -19.72 -9.67
CA THR A 32 3.58 -19.24 -9.75
C THR A 32 4.48 -20.13 -10.59
N ASP A 33 4.13 -21.41 -10.74
CA ASP A 33 4.94 -22.40 -11.46
C ASP A 33 4.78 -22.29 -12.97
N ILE A 34 3.74 -21.63 -13.45
CA ILE A 34 3.50 -21.39 -14.89
C ILE A 34 4.69 -20.66 -15.52
N CYS A 35 5.32 -19.75 -14.77
CA CYS A 35 6.47 -18.98 -15.23
C CYS A 35 7.83 -19.54 -14.77
N LYS A 36 7.89 -20.75 -14.18
CA LYS A 36 9.11 -21.27 -13.53
C LYS A 36 10.32 -21.43 -14.46
N ASN A 37 10.07 -21.69 -15.74
CA ASN A 37 11.13 -21.87 -16.74
C ASN A 37 11.70 -20.54 -17.26
N LYS A 38 11.23 -19.42 -16.73
CA LYS A 38 11.66 -18.08 -17.13
C LYS A 38 12.24 -17.35 -15.93
N PRO A 39 13.44 -16.74 -16.05
CA PRO A 39 13.99 -15.93 -14.97
C PRO A 39 13.06 -14.76 -14.66
N SER A 40 12.78 -14.55 -13.38
CA SER A 40 11.95 -13.44 -12.93
C SER A 40 12.76 -12.14 -12.91
N SER A 41 12.26 -11.12 -13.60
CA SER A 41 12.81 -9.75 -13.57
C SER A 41 12.10 -8.86 -12.54
N CYS A 42 11.16 -9.41 -11.76
CA CYS A 42 10.38 -8.66 -10.79
C CYS A 42 11.26 -8.06 -9.69
N LYS A 43 11.02 -6.78 -9.38
CA LYS A 43 11.65 -6.02 -8.31
C LYS A 43 10.72 -5.92 -7.11
N ASN A 44 11.25 -5.41 -6.00
CA ASN A 44 10.50 -5.14 -4.77
C ASN A 44 9.62 -6.32 -4.32
N HIS A 45 10.14 -7.54 -4.45
CA HIS A 45 9.46 -8.79 -4.10
C HIS A 45 8.16 -9.11 -4.87
N GLY A 46 7.98 -8.51 -6.06
CA GLY A 46 6.95 -8.93 -7.02
C GLY A 46 7.12 -10.39 -7.46
N PHE A 47 6.03 -11.06 -7.85
CA PHE A 47 6.08 -12.38 -8.48
C PHE A 47 5.57 -12.32 -9.93
N PRO A 48 6.06 -13.20 -10.84
CA PRO A 48 5.62 -13.20 -12.23
C PRO A 48 4.11 -13.38 -12.35
N ASN A 49 3.49 -12.63 -13.25
CA ASN A 49 2.07 -12.78 -13.53
C ASN A 49 1.86 -14.09 -14.32
N PRO A 50 1.04 -15.05 -13.83
CA PRO A 50 0.81 -16.33 -14.51
C PRO A 50 0.18 -16.19 -15.90
N ARG A 51 -0.48 -15.05 -16.19
CA ARG A 51 -1.07 -14.76 -17.51
C ARG A 51 -0.09 -14.09 -18.47
N ASP A 52 0.99 -13.51 -17.97
CA ASP A 52 2.06 -12.89 -18.76
C ASP A 52 3.36 -12.87 -17.95
N CYS A 53 4.24 -13.84 -18.23
CA CYS A 53 5.52 -13.98 -17.54
C CYS A 53 6.54 -12.86 -17.84
N ASN A 54 6.20 -11.82 -18.61
CA ASN A 54 7.01 -10.60 -18.73
C ASN A 54 6.59 -9.51 -17.73
N ARG A 55 5.46 -9.70 -17.04
CA ARG A 55 4.90 -8.74 -16.09
C ARG A 55 4.86 -9.34 -14.70
N CYS A 56 4.76 -8.46 -13.72
CA CYS A 56 4.78 -8.83 -12.31
C CYS A 56 3.48 -8.43 -11.62
N ILE A 57 3.08 -9.23 -10.62
CA ILE A 57 2.08 -8.86 -9.63
C ILE A 57 2.83 -8.23 -8.45
N CYS A 58 2.54 -6.96 -8.20
CA CYS A 58 3.31 -6.10 -7.31
C CYS A 58 2.72 -6.01 -5.90
N PRO A 59 3.56 -5.93 -4.85
CA PRO A 59 3.09 -5.49 -3.55
C PRO A 59 2.44 -4.10 -3.62
N SER A 60 1.46 -3.87 -2.74
CA SER A 60 0.79 -2.56 -2.64
C SER A 60 1.82 -1.46 -2.40
N GLY A 61 1.70 -0.34 -3.13
CA GLY A 61 2.71 0.73 -3.14
C GLY A 61 3.78 0.61 -4.22
N TYR A 62 3.82 -0.49 -5.00
CA TYR A 62 4.72 -0.69 -6.14
C TYR A 62 3.94 -0.99 -7.42
N GLY A 63 4.50 -0.61 -8.57
CA GLY A 63 3.87 -0.76 -9.87
C GLY A 63 4.86 -0.73 -11.03
N GLY A 64 4.31 -0.61 -12.24
CA GLY A 64 5.04 -0.88 -13.47
C GLY A 64 5.15 -2.37 -13.80
N PRO A 65 5.60 -2.74 -15.01
CA PRO A 65 5.69 -4.14 -15.43
C PRO A 65 6.58 -4.99 -14.51
N LEU A 66 7.59 -4.38 -13.88
CA LEU A 66 8.57 -5.06 -13.04
C LEU A 66 8.45 -4.71 -11.56
N CYS A 67 7.43 -3.98 -11.12
CA CYS A 67 7.29 -3.50 -9.74
C CYS A 67 8.44 -2.60 -9.26
N ASP A 68 9.12 -1.92 -10.17
CA ASP A 68 10.34 -1.13 -9.94
C ASP A 68 10.08 0.36 -9.73
N ARG A 69 8.83 0.80 -9.89
CA ARG A 69 8.39 2.18 -9.74
C ARG A 69 7.14 2.28 -8.88
N ARG A 70 6.77 3.51 -8.53
CA ARG A 70 5.50 3.84 -7.91
C ARG A 70 4.33 3.45 -8.84
N PRO A 71 3.18 3.01 -8.32
CA PRO A 71 1.98 2.78 -9.13
C PRO A 71 1.59 4.00 -9.95
N ASP A 72 1.07 3.75 -11.15
CA ASP A 72 0.52 4.80 -12.00
C ASP A 72 -0.71 5.44 -11.32
N GLY A 73 -1.03 6.69 -11.68
CA GLY A 73 -2.08 7.48 -11.03
C GLY A 73 -1.52 8.56 -10.09
N CYS A 74 -2.36 9.03 -9.16
CA CYS A 74 -2.02 10.12 -8.26
C CYS A 74 -0.96 9.75 -7.22
N GLY A 75 -0.33 10.78 -6.66
CA GLY A 75 0.77 10.70 -5.72
C GLY A 75 2.13 11.00 -6.33
N SER A 76 3.16 11.04 -5.49
CA SER A 76 4.48 11.54 -5.89
C SER A 76 5.62 10.92 -5.07
N GLU A 77 6.84 11.10 -5.56
CA GLU A 77 8.02 10.90 -4.72
C GLU A 77 8.32 12.18 -3.96
N LEU A 78 8.57 12.04 -2.65
CA LEU A 78 8.91 13.14 -1.76
C LEU A 78 10.27 12.86 -1.12
N VAL A 79 11.08 13.89 -0.93
CA VAL A 79 12.36 13.78 -0.22
C VAL A 79 12.20 14.48 1.12
N ALA A 80 12.35 13.72 2.20
CA ALA A 80 12.34 14.24 3.55
C ALA A 80 13.64 15.01 3.82
N THR A 81 13.51 16.18 4.43
CA THR A 81 14.63 16.99 4.91
C THR A 81 14.76 16.89 6.43
N ASP A 82 15.72 17.62 7.00
CA ASP A 82 15.86 17.81 8.44
C ASP A 82 14.80 18.78 9.03
N LYS A 83 14.03 19.45 8.17
CA LYS A 83 12.94 20.35 8.55
C LYS A 83 11.58 19.72 8.23
N TRP A 84 10.60 20.00 9.08
CA TRP A 84 9.22 19.60 8.83
C TRP A 84 8.69 20.25 7.55
N GLN A 85 8.15 19.44 6.67
CA GLN A 85 7.48 19.88 5.44
C GLN A 85 6.01 19.51 5.55
N GLN A 86 5.13 20.48 5.30
CA GLN A 86 3.70 20.20 5.22
C GLN A 86 3.38 19.61 3.86
N PHE A 87 2.56 18.57 3.88
CA PHE A 87 2.02 17.91 2.70
C PHE A 87 0.53 17.70 2.93
N LYS A 88 -0.28 18.09 1.95
CA LYS A 88 -1.73 17.93 1.96
C LYS A 88 -2.14 17.24 0.66
N ASP A 89 -3.07 16.31 0.79
CA ASP A 89 -3.67 15.62 -0.33
C ASP A 89 -5.18 15.60 -0.19
N GLN A 90 -5.87 15.49 -1.32
CA GLN A 90 -7.32 15.35 -1.40
C GLN A 90 -7.64 14.23 -2.39
N LEU A 91 -8.21 13.15 -1.86
CA LEU A 91 -8.64 11.99 -2.64
C LEU A 91 -10.14 11.85 -2.61
N GLY A 92 -10.69 11.52 -3.78
CA GLY A 92 -12.11 11.28 -3.94
C GLY A 92 -12.96 12.54 -3.82
N GLU A 93 -14.26 12.33 -3.99
CA GLU A 93 -15.28 13.35 -3.89
C GLU A 93 -16.43 12.79 -3.04
N ALA A 94 -17.09 13.66 -2.28
CA ALA A 94 -18.27 13.27 -1.52
C ALA A 94 -19.36 12.78 -2.48
N SER A 95 -19.96 11.63 -2.16
CA SER A 95 -21.04 11.04 -2.93
C SER A 95 -22.02 10.37 -1.97
N ASP A 96 -23.30 10.39 -2.32
CA ASP A 96 -24.37 9.77 -1.53
C ASP A 96 -24.33 8.23 -1.59
N SER A 97 -23.57 7.65 -2.52
CA SER A 97 -23.34 6.22 -2.63
C SER A 97 -21.86 5.87 -2.43
N PRO A 98 -21.56 4.78 -1.68
CA PRO A 98 -20.19 4.28 -1.60
C PRO A 98 -19.74 3.80 -2.98
N ARG A 99 -18.49 4.12 -3.34
CA ARG A 99 -17.87 3.59 -4.55
C ARG A 99 -17.58 2.10 -4.36
N GLU A 100 -17.74 1.33 -5.42
CA GLU A 100 -17.35 -0.09 -5.42
C GLU A 100 -15.83 -0.26 -5.28
N ASP A 101 -15.08 0.63 -5.95
CA ASP A 101 -13.62 0.64 -5.94
C ASP A 101 -13.03 1.80 -5.14
N PHE A 102 -11.91 1.50 -4.48
CA PHE A 102 -11.12 2.50 -3.77
C PHE A 102 -10.17 3.24 -4.71
N MET A 103 -10.19 4.58 -4.63
CA MET A 103 -9.14 5.41 -5.19
C MET A 103 -7.90 5.37 -4.28
N LYS A 104 -6.71 5.19 -4.87
CA LYS A 104 -5.45 5.11 -4.12
C LYS A 104 -4.42 6.06 -4.73
N CYS A 105 -3.90 6.98 -3.91
CA CYS A 105 -2.68 7.71 -4.24
C CYS A 105 -1.52 7.08 -3.48
N ASN A 106 -0.40 6.90 -4.18
CA ASN A 106 0.78 6.24 -3.61
C ASN A 106 1.91 7.26 -3.52
N TYR A 107 2.50 7.40 -2.34
CA TYR A 107 3.59 8.33 -2.07
C TYR A 107 4.85 7.58 -1.63
N TRP A 108 5.98 7.88 -2.26
CA TRP A 108 7.28 7.34 -1.84
C TRP A 108 8.08 8.43 -1.15
N ILE A 109 8.14 8.38 0.18
CA ILE A 109 8.90 9.33 0.97
C ILE A 109 10.29 8.76 1.22
N LYS A 110 11.32 9.39 0.66
CA LYS A 110 12.72 8.97 0.75
C LYS A 110 13.45 9.86 1.76
N ALA A 111 14.34 9.28 2.55
CA ALA A 111 15.28 10.02 3.38
C ALA A 111 16.70 9.94 2.79
N PRO A 112 17.56 10.94 3.03
CA PRO A 112 18.98 10.84 2.74
C PRO A 112 19.60 9.59 3.39
N ALA A 113 20.69 9.09 2.81
CA ALA A 113 21.38 7.90 3.31
C ALA A 113 21.73 8.03 4.81
N GLY A 114 21.47 6.98 5.59
CA GLY A 114 21.70 6.95 7.03
C GLY A 114 20.67 7.71 7.88
N LYS A 115 19.62 8.28 7.28
CA LYS A 115 18.53 8.94 8.00
C LYS A 115 17.23 8.13 7.94
N LYS A 116 16.29 8.47 8.81
CA LYS A 116 14.94 7.87 8.86
C LYS A 116 13.90 8.93 8.54
N VAL A 117 12.88 8.53 7.79
CA VAL A 117 11.71 9.38 7.55
C VAL A 117 10.89 9.46 8.84
N GLN A 118 10.47 10.67 9.20
CA GLN A 118 9.44 10.90 10.22
C GLN A 118 8.19 11.44 9.54
N VAL A 119 7.04 10.86 9.87
CA VAL A 119 5.74 11.31 9.39
C VAL A 119 4.88 11.62 10.60
N LYS A 120 4.28 12.80 10.60
CA LYS A 120 3.26 13.19 11.58
C LYS A 120 1.98 13.48 10.81
N LEU A 121 0.95 12.69 11.07
CA LEU A 121 -0.37 13.01 10.57
C LEU A 121 -0.91 14.20 11.38
N VAL A 122 -1.38 15.25 10.70
CA VAL A 122 -1.83 16.49 11.35
C VAL A 122 -3.35 16.57 11.45
N SER A 123 -4.04 16.22 10.37
CA SER A 123 -5.49 16.27 10.27
C SER A 123 -5.98 15.29 9.22
N PHE A 124 -7.24 14.87 9.35
CA PHE A 124 -7.92 14.02 8.37
C PHE A 124 -9.37 14.47 8.23
N SER A 125 -10.03 14.06 7.15
CA SER A 125 -11.43 14.39 6.91
C SER A 125 -12.32 13.84 8.03
N LYS A 126 -13.28 14.66 8.47
CA LYS A 126 -14.26 14.27 9.49
C LYS A 126 -15.29 13.28 8.93
N GLY A 127 -15.85 12.44 9.79
CA GLY A 127 -16.98 11.55 9.45
C GLY A 127 -16.65 10.35 8.56
N VAL A 128 -15.39 10.15 8.16
CA VAL A 128 -14.95 9.01 7.34
C VAL A 128 -14.10 7.99 8.11
N ALA A 129 -13.69 8.34 9.33
CA ALA A 129 -12.89 7.50 10.21
C ALA A 129 -13.74 6.35 10.77
N THR A 130 -13.56 5.17 10.20
CA THR A 130 -14.31 3.95 10.55
C THR A 130 -13.34 2.78 10.65
N ASP A 131 -13.66 1.83 11.52
CA ASP A 131 -12.86 0.62 11.70
C ASP A 131 -12.66 -0.09 10.35
N GLY A 132 -11.43 -0.52 10.07
CA GLY A 132 -11.07 -1.15 8.80
C GLY A 132 -10.91 -0.17 7.62
N CYS A 133 -11.04 1.15 7.85
CA CYS A 133 -10.87 2.20 6.82
C CYS A 133 -11.78 2.01 5.59
N ILE A 134 -13.06 1.68 5.81
CA ILE A 134 -13.98 1.32 4.72
C ILE A 134 -14.39 2.50 3.84
N TYR A 135 -14.32 3.74 4.34
CA TYR A 135 -14.63 4.95 3.58
C TYR A 135 -13.37 5.69 3.14
N ALA A 136 -12.43 5.89 4.06
CA ALA A 136 -11.13 6.49 3.77
C ALA A 136 -10.11 6.05 4.83
N GLY A 137 -8.83 6.09 4.48
CA GLY A 137 -7.75 5.86 5.43
C GLY A 137 -6.38 6.13 4.82
N VAL A 138 -5.38 6.21 5.68
CA VAL A 138 -3.96 6.28 5.28
C VAL A 138 -3.29 4.98 5.69
N GLU A 139 -2.61 4.31 4.75
CA GLU A 139 -1.75 3.16 5.05
C GLU A 139 -0.28 3.60 5.04
N ILE A 140 0.41 3.41 6.16
CA ILE A 140 1.85 3.70 6.30
C ILE A 140 2.61 2.38 6.26
N LYS A 141 3.41 2.19 5.21
CA LYS A 141 4.24 0.99 5.01
C LYS A 141 5.69 1.27 5.40
N THR A 142 6.06 0.88 6.61
CA THR A 142 7.42 1.10 7.17
C THR A 142 8.17 -0.18 7.49
N HIS A 143 7.56 -1.35 7.30
CA HIS A 143 8.22 -2.63 7.55
C HIS A 143 9.38 -2.87 6.58
N PRO A 144 10.47 -3.55 7.02
CA PRO A 144 11.52 -4.00 6.12
C PRO A 144 10.96 -4.88 4.99
N ASP A 145 10.00 -5.76 5.32
CA ASP A 145 9.25 -6.52 4.31
C ASP A 145 8.05 -5.71 3.80
N GLN A 146 8.24 -5.14 2.61
CA GLN A 146 7.24 -4.29 1.95
C GLN A 146 6.04 -5.06 1.39
N ARG A 147 6.06 -6.40 1.44
CA ARG A 147 4.90 -7.24 1.10
C ARG A 147 3.79 -7.19 2.15
N LEU A 148 4.12 -6.88 3.40
CA LEU A 148 3.16 -6.81 4.49
C LEU A 148 2.22 -5.61 4.33
N THR A 149 0.95 -5.78 4.69
CA THR A 149 0.03 -4.65 4.88
C THR A 149 0.59 -3.74 5.97
N GLY A 150 0.56 -2.43 5.70
CA GLY A 150 1.05 -1.41 6.62
C GLY A 150 0.09 -1.10 7.76
N TYR A 151 0.51 -0.16 8.58
CA TYR A 151 -0.33 0.41 9.63
C TYR A 151 -1.35 1.35 9.02
N ARG A 152 -2.63 1.07 9.22
CA ARG A 152 -3.69 1.98 8.80
C ARG A 152 -4.03 2.93 9.94
N GLN A 153 -4.27 4.18 9.58
CA GLN A 153 -4.57 5.24 10.52
C GLN A 153 -5.80 6.00 10.03
N VAL A 154 -6.72 6.26 10.97
CA VAL A 154 -7.86 7.16 10.83
C VAL A 154 -7.88 8.09 12.04
N PHE A 155 -8.27 9.36 11.85
CA PHE A 155 -8.45 10.25 12.99
C PHE A 155 -9.85 10.05 13.55
N LYS A 156 -9.92 9.38 14.71
CA LYS A 156 -11.12 9.40 15.54
C LYS A 156 -11.13 10.75 16.25
N GLU A 157 -12.18 11.54 16.01
CA GLU A 157 -12.41 12.81 16.73
C GLU A 157 -12.72 12.57 18.21
#